data_AF-A0A452TT27-F1
#
_entry.id   AF-A0A452TT27-F1
#
_cell.length_a   1.000
_cell.length_b   1.000
_cell.length_c   1.000
_cell.angle_alpha   90.00
_cell.angle_beta   90.00
_cell.angle_gamma   90.00
#
_symmetry.space_group_name_H-M   'P 1'
#
loop_
_entity.id
_entity.type
_entity.pdbx_description
1 polymer ?
#
loop_
_entity_poly.entity_id
_entity_poly.type
_entity_poly.pdbx_seq_one_letter_code
_entity_poly.pdbx_strand_id
1 'polypeptide(L)'
;MCDRSAQKKTSGYKSILIRSQASNSSVSSWSCVCWLDPVGLLPDQLVLLLEHLLEQKTLNPRTLQSLERTYHLPQQDAEVRHRWCELIVKHKYTKAYKDVERFLQEDQAMGVYLYGELMLSEDARQQQVARRCFELTRERMDRSSAEVVAEMLF
;
A
#
# COMPACT_ATOMS: atom_id res chain seq x y z
N MET A 1 -9.47 39.07 -10.20
CA MET A 1 -10.08 39.03 -11.55
C MET A 1 -9.39 37.94 -12.35
N CYS A 2 -10.16 37.02 -12.94
CA CYS A 2 -9.70 35.81 -13.63
C CYS A 2 -8.78 36.12 -14.81
N ASP A 3 -7.74 35.31 -15.02
CA ASP A 3 -7.22 35.11 -16.38
C ASP A 3 -6.98 33.62 -16.72
N ARG A 4 -7.97 33.13 -17.44
CA ARG A 4 -8.15 31.94 -18.30
C ARG A 4 -7.13 30.80 -18.22
N SER A 5 -7.56 29.70 -17.60
CA SER A 5 -7.07 28.35 -17.85
C SER A 5 -7.55 27.88 -19.24
N ALA A 6 -6.64 27.57 -20.16
CA ALA A 6 -6.98 26.90 -21.41
C ALA A 6 -6.94 25.38 -21.20
N GLN A 7 -8.11 24.73 -21.26
CA GLN A 7 -8.21 23.27 -21.28
C GLN A 7 -8.33 22.79 -22.73
N LYS A 8 -7.34 22.02 -23.21
CA LYS A 8 -7.46 21.28 -24.47
C LYS A 8 -7.79 19.83 -24.15
N LYS A 9 -8.98 19.37 -24.54
CA LYS A 9 -9.36 17.95 -24.45
C LYS A 9 -8.79 17.22 -25.66
N THR A 10 -7.82 16.37 -25.44
CA THR A 10 -7.50 15.25 -26.33
C THR A 10 -7.58 13.97 -25.50
N SER A 11 -8.10 12.91 -26.12
CA SER A 11 -8.47 11.62 -25.51
C SER A 11 -7.57 11.18 -24.35
N GLY A 12 -8.17 10.95 -23.18
CA GLY A 12 -7.60 10.13 -22.12
C GLY A 12 -7.07 10.83 -20.85
N TYR A 13 -6.57 12.06 -20.90
CA TYR A 13 -5.92 12.65 -19.72
C TYR A 13 -6.22 14.15 -19.56
N LYS A 14 -6.58 14.58 -18.33
CA LYS A 14 -6.73 16.00 -17.98
C LYS A 14 -5.39 16.54 -17.46
N SER A 15 -4.72 17.38 -18.24
CA SER A 15 -3.53 18.12 -17.82
C SER A 15 -3.89 19.56 -17.41
N ILE A 16 -3.34 20.05 -16.31
CA ILE A 16 -3.44 21.46 -15.87
C ILE A 16 -2.06 22.11 -16.10
N LEU A 17 -2.02 23.18 -16.89
CA LEU A 17 -0.83 24.03 -17.08
C LEU A 17 -0.90 25.21 -16.13
N ILE A 18 0.11 25.38 -15.26
CA ILE A 18 0.29 26.57 -14.44
C ILE A 18 1.53 27.32 -14.90
N ARG A 19 1.39 28.63 -15.12
CA ARG A 19 2.46 29.52 -15.54
C ARG A 19 3.26 29.98 -14.31
N SER A 20 4.51 29.54 -14.19
CA SER A 20 5.46 30.17 -13.26
C SER A 20 6.09 31.39 -13.94
N GLN A 21 6.07 32.55 -13.29
CA GLN A 21 6.85 33.70 -13.74
C GLN A 21 8.24 33.63 -13.12
N ALA A 22 9.25 33.38 -13.94
CA ALA A 22 10.63 33.73 -13.63
C ALA A 22 11.16 34.66 -14.72
N SER A 23 11.78 35.75 -14.27
CA SER A 23 12.14 36.95 -14.98
C SER A 23 13.26 36.78 -16.01
N ASN A 24 13.13 37.52 -17.11
CA ASN A 24 14.15 37.98 -18.06
C ASN A 24 15.05 36.92 -18.70
N SER A 25 14.61 36.43 -19.86
CA SER A 25 15.21 36.67 -21.18
C SER A 25 14.72 35.61 -22.17
N SER A 26 14.64 35.99 -23.44
CA SER A 26 13.86 35.37 -24.51
C SER A 26 14.26 33.94 -24.87
N VAL A 27 13.82 32.97 -24.08
CA VAL A 27 13.44 31.63 -24.54
C VAL A 27 12.26 31.23 -23.66
N SER A 28 11.10 30.98 -24.26
CA SER A 28 10.00 30.29 -23.56
C SER A 28 10.48 28.88 -23.27
N SER A 29 11.26 28.74 -22.20
CA SER A 29 11.59 27.46 -21.60
C SER A 29 10.32 26.98 -20.92
N TRP A 30 9.56 26.17 -21.65
CA TRP A 30 8.65 25.23 -21.02
C TRP A 30 9.57 24.30 -20.26
N SER A 31 9.78 24.57 -18.97
CA SER A 31 10.23 23.52 -18.09
C SER A 31 9.08 22.51 -18.09
N CYS A 32 9.19 21.50 -18.95
CA CYS A 32 8.60 20.23 -18.64
C CYS A 32 9.15 19.95 -17.24
N VAL A 33 8.29 20.02 -16.22
CA VAL A 33 8.55 19.18 -15.06
C VAL A 33 8.40 17.79 -15.66
N CYS A 34 9.53 17.26 -16.15
CA CYS A 34 9.59 15.92 -16.66
C CYS A 34 9.00 15.05 -15.56
N TRP A 35 7.93 14.34 -15.90
CA TRP A 35 7.59 13.09 -15.25
C TRP A 35 8.86 12.22 -15.30
N LEU A 36 9.69 12.28 -14.26
CA LEU A 36 10.87 11.44 -14.04
C LEU A 36 10.45 10.50 -12.88
N ASP A 37 10.24 9.19 -13.05
CA ASP A 37 10.65 8.26 -14.11
C ASP A 37 9.55 7.22 -14.45
N PRO A 38 9.57 6.63 -15.67
CA PRO A 38 8.88 5.39 -16.03
C PRO A 38 9.65 4.13 -15.56
N VAL A 39 10.52 4.25 -14.56
CA VAL A 39 11.18 3.13 -13.89
C VAL A 39 10.40 2.87 -12.61
N GLY A 40 9.36 2.05 -12.69
CA GLY A 40 8.77 1.48 -11.48
C GLY A 40 9.87 0.75 -10.70
N LEU A 41 9.87 0.88 -9.36
CA LEU A 41 10.76 0.08 -8.52
C LEU A 41 10.50 -1.40 -8.82
N LEU A 42 11.58 -2.17 -8.97
CA LEU A 42 11.47 -3.62 -9.03
C LEU A 42 10.87 -4.15 -7.72
N PRO A 43 10.22 -5.33 -7.71
CA PRO A 43 9.62 -5.90 -6.51
C PRO A 43 10.57 -5.93 -5.32
N ASP A 44 11.81 -6.40 -5.49
CA ASP A 44 12.81 -6.45 -4.44
C ASP A 44 13.14 -5.06 -3.87
N GLN A 45 13.22 -4.03 -4.72
CA GLN A 45 13.46 -2.65 -4.28
C GLN A 45 12.27 -2.10 -3.52
N LEU A 46 11.06 -2.50 -3.89
CA LEU A 46 9.84 -2.13 -3.21
C LEU A 46 9.73 -2.83 -1.86
N VAL A 47 10.10 -4.11 -1.76
CA VAL A 47 10.22 -4.84 -0.49
C VAL A 47 11.17 -4.10 0.45
N LEU A 48 12.39 -3.77 0.00
CA LEU A 48 13.38 -3.03 0.79
C LEU A 48 12.84 -1.66 1.27
N LEU A 49 12.12 -0.95 0.39
CA LEU A 49 11.47 0.31 0.78
C LEU A 49 10.43 0.10 1.88
N LEU A 50 9.56 -0.90 1.74
CA LEU A 50 8.51 -1.19 2.71
C LEU A 50 9.09 -1.69 4.04
N GLU A 51 10.18 -2.47 4.02
CA GLU A 51 10.93 -2.87 5.21
C GLU A 51 11.48 -1.67 5.96
N HIS A 52 12.10 -0.72 5.26
CA HIS A 52 12.60 0.49 5.92
C HIS A 52 11.48 1.36 6.50
N LEU A 53 10.30 1.37 5.85
CA LEU A 53 9.10 2.02 6.38
C LEU A 53 8.54 1.27 7.59
N LEU A 54 8.64 -0.06 7.62
CA LEU A 54 8.27 -0.89 8.77
C LEU A 54 9.18 -0.66 9.98
N GLU A 55 10.35 -0.07 9.85
CA GLU A 55 11.16 0.34 11.00
C GLU A 55 10.62 1.62 11.67
N GLN A 56 9.84 2.43 10.93
CA GLN A 56 9.35 3.71 11.42
C GLN A 56 8.27 3.54 12.48
N LYS A 57 8.36 4.29 13.58
CA LYS A 57 7.36 4.26 14.66
C LYS A 57 6.01 4.78 14.22
N THR A 58 6.00 5.79 13.34
CA THR A 58 4.79 6.47 12.88
C THR A 58 4.87 6.78 11.40
N LEU A 59 3.81 6.51 10.66
CA LEU A 59 3.65 6.93 9.28
C LEU A 59 2.34 7.70 9.11
N ASN A 60 2.36 8.72 8.26
CA ASN A 60 1.16 9.50 7.95
C ASN A 60 0.22 8.65 7.07
N PRO A 61 -1.09 8.57 7.37
CA PRO A 61 -2.06 7.90 6.50
C PRO A 61 -2.06 8.39 5.04
N ARG A 62 -1.70 9.67 4.79
CA ARG A 62 -1.51 10.19 3.43
C ARG A 62 -0.34 9.53 2.71
N THR A 63 0.75 9.24 3.42
CA THR A 63 1.89 8.52 2.86
C THR A 63 1.49 7.11 2.46
N LEU A 64 0.78 6.38 3.34
CA LEU A 64 0.28 5.03 3.04
C LEU A 64 -0.66 5.02 1.82
N GLN A 65 -1.57 5.99 1.74
CA GLN A 65 -2.44 6.15 0.59
C GLN A 65 -1.67 6.45 -0.71
N SER A 66 -0.62 7.30 -0.64
CA SER A 66 0.22 7.58 -1.79
C SER A 66 1.01 6.35 -2.22
N LEU A 67 1.58 5.58 -1.29
CA LEU A 67 2.30 4.34 -1.57
C LEU A 67 1.40 3.31 -2.27
N GLU A 68 0.21 3.06 -1.71
CA GLU A 68 -0.81 2.15 -2.27
C GLU A 68 -1.10 2.50 -3.74
N ARG A 69 -1.31 3.78 -4.04
CA ARG A 69 -1.67 4.26 -5.38
C ARG A 69 -0.51 4.29 -6.36
N THR A 70 0.65 4.75 -5.91
CA THR A 70 1.82 4.92 -6.79
C THR A 70 2.37 3.57 -7.21
N TYR A 71 2.44 2.61 -6.29
CA TYR A 71 3.06 1.31 -6.53
C TYR A 71 2.06 0.16 -6.72
N HIS A 72 0.76 0.43 -6.65
CA HIS A 72 -0.28 -0.59 -6.81
C HIS A 72 -0.04 -1.80 -5.88
N LEU A 73 0.34 -1.51 -4.63
CA LEU A 73 0.78 -2.52 -3.64
C LEU A 73 -0.13 -3.74 -3.52
N PRO A 74 -1.47 -3.60 -3.54
CA PRO A 74 -2.36 -4.75 -3.39
C PRO A 74 -2.39 -5.70 -4.61
N GLN A 75 -1.77 -5.31 -5.74
CA GLN A 75 -1.67 -6.09 -6.99
C GLN A 75 -0.25 -6.61 -7.26
N GLN A 76 0.71 -6.31 -6.40
CA GLN A 76 2.08 -6.82 -6.53
C GLN A 76 2.14 -8.31 -6.13
N ASP A 77 3.33 -8.92 -6.24
CA ASP A 77 3.54 -10.28 -5.78
C ASP A 77 3.34 -10.46 -4.26
N ALA A 78 3.37 -11.72 -3.82
CA ALA A 78 3.10 -12.10 -2.44
C ALA A 78 4.06 -11.44 -1.44
N GLU A 79 5.32 -11.21 -1.80
CA GLU A 79 6.32 -10.64 -0.89
C GLU A 79 6.07 -9.15 -0.64
N VAL A 80 5.80 -8.39 -1.72
CA VAL A 80 5.41 -6.99 -1.59
C VAL A 80 4.07 -6.85 -0.87
N ARG A 81 3.09 -7.71 -1.21
CA ARG A 81 1.77 -7.73 -0.55
C ARG A 81 1.89 -8.01 0.94
N HIS A 82 2.77 -8.93 1.34
CA HIS A 82 3.03 -9.25 2.74
C HIS A 82 3.52 -8.01 3.51
N ARG A 83 4.58 -7.35 3.00
CA ARG A 83 5.12 -6.12 3.61
C ARG A 83 4.09 -4.99 3.65
N TRP A 84 3.26 -4.86 2.63
CA TRP A 84 2.14 -3.90 2.64
C TRP A 84 1.13 -4.21 3.75
N CYS A 85 0.75 -5.47 3.91
CA CYS A 85 -0.18 -5.89 4.97
C CYS A 85 0.40 -5.63 6.37
N GLU A 86 1.69 -5.89 6.58
CA GLU A 86 2.37 -5.53 7.84
C GLU A 86 2.26 -4.03 8.13
N LEU A 87 2.48 -3.15 7.13
CA LEU A 87 2.33 -1.71 7.31
C LEU A 87 0.89 -1.30 7.65
N ILE A 88 -0.09 -1.94 7.00
CA ILE A 88 -1.51 -1.72 7.30
C ILE A 88 -1.82 -2.07 8.75
N VAL A 89 -1.32 -3.22 9.23
CA VAL A 89 -1.55 -3.70 10.59
C VAL A 89 -0.85 -2.78 11.59
N LYS A 90 0.46 -2.57 11.42
CA LYS A 90 1.30 -1.75 12.30
C LYS A 90 0.76 -0.34 12.49
N HIS A 91 0.31 0.30 11.41
CA HIS A 91 -0.18 1.69 11.45
C HIS A 91 -1.71 1.81 11.50
N LYS A 92 -2.42 0.71 11.73
CA LYS A 92 -3.89 0.65 11.84
C LYS A 92 -4.60 1.36 10.67
N TYR A 93 -4.11 1.14 9.45
CA TYR A 93 -4.66 1.77 8.24
C TYR A 93 -5.95 1.07 7.79
N THR A 94 -7.02 1.30 8.55
CA THR A 94 -8.33 0.61 8.43
C THR A 94 -8.94 0.59 7.03
N LYS A 95 -8.65 1.59 6.18
CA LYS A 95 -9.17 1.67 4.81
C LYS A 95 -8.70 0.52 3.91
N ALA A 96 -7.58 -0.12 4.26
CA ALA A 96 -6.99 -1.19 3.47
C ALA A 96 -7.05 -2.57 4.18
N TYR A 97 -7.87 -2.74 5.21
CA TYR A 97 -8.02 -4.05 5.88
C TYR A 97 -8.54 -5.14 4.94
N LYS A 98 -9.29 -4.78 3.89
CA LYS A 98 -9.68 -5.71 2.82
C LYS A 98 -8.47 -6.38 2.11
N ASP A 99 -7.32 -5.71 2.09
CA ASP A 99 -6.11 -6.25 1.48
C ASP A 99 -5.45 -7.26 2.42
N VAL A 100 -5.49 -7.01 3.73
CA VAL A 100 -5.09 -7.98 4.77
C VAL A 100 -5.98 -9.22 4.71
N GLU A 101 -7.30 -9.05 4.66
CA GLU A 101 -8.25 -10.16 4.57
C GLU A 101 -8.03 -11.01 3.31
N ARG A 102 -7.76 -10.34 2.17
CA ARG A 102 -7.44 -11.03 0.90
C ARG A 102 -6.12 -11.79 1.00
N PHE A 103 -5.09 -11.18 1.57
CA PHE A 103 -3.78 -11.81 1.75
C PHE A 103 -3.84 -13.06 2.62
N LEU A 104 -4.54 -13.01 3.77
CA LEU A 104 -4.70 -14.16 4.65
C LEU A 104 -5.44 -15.34 3.99
N GLN A 105 -6.30 -15.06 3.01
CA GLN A 105 -7.03 -16.08 2.27
C GLN A 105 -6.24 -16.68 1.11
N GLU A 106 -5.48 -15.86 0.40
CA GLU A 106 -4.75 -16.24 -0.81
C GLU A 106 -3.34 -16.79 -0.52
N ASP A 107 -2.60 -16.19 0.42
CA ASP A 107 -1.18 -16.44 0.69
C ASP A 107 -0.95 -17.07 2.08
N GLN A 108 -1.63 -18.18 2.35
CA GLN A 108 -1.78 -18.76 3.70
C GLN A 108 -0.46 -19.08 4.42
N ALA A 109 0.56 -19.56 3.70
CA ALA A 109 1.86 -19.90 4.30
C ALA A 109 2.58 -18.65 4.85
N MET A 110 2.59 -17.56 4.09
CA MET A 110 3.13 -16.27 4.56
C MET A 110 2.18 -15.59 5.56
N GLY A 111 0.87 -15.83 5.44
CA GLY A 111 -0.16 -15.28 6.32
C GLY A 111 -0.05 -15.70 7.78
N VAL A 112 0.62 -16.82 8.10
CA VAL A 112 0.82 -17.28 9.50
C VAL A 112 1.49 -16.20 10.36
N TYR A 113 2.53 -15.55 9.85
CA TYR A 113 3.20 -14.45 10.55
C TYR A 113 2.25 -13.29 10.83
N LEU A 114 1.43 -12.93 9.83
CA LEU A 114 0.51 -11.81 9.90
C LEU A 114 -0.64 -12.04 10.91
N TYR A 115 -1.05 -13.28 11.14
CA TYR A 115 -1.95 -13.62 12.26
C TYR A 115 -1.33 -13.23 13.60
N GLY A 116 -0.04 -13.51 13.81
CA GLY A 116 0.70 -13.07 14.98
C GLY A 116 0.67 -11.55 15.16
N GLU A 117 0.97 -10.79 14.11
CA GLU A 117 0.95 -9.32 14.14
C GLU A 117 -0.46 -8.76 14.46
N LEU A 118 -1.51 -9.34 13.87
CA LEU A 118 -2.90 -8.95 14.16
C LEU A 118 -3.29 -9.21 15.61
N MET A 119 -2.75 -10.26 16.22
CA MET A 119 -3.06 -10.64 17.60
C MET A 119 -2.19 -9.93 18.64
N LEU A 120 -0.94 -9.61 18.30
CA LEU A 120 -0.07 -8.76 19.11
C LEU A 120 -0.62 -7.33 19.24
N SER A 121 -1.41 -6.89 18.27
CA SER A 121 -2.15 -5.64 18.39
C SER A 121 -3.32 -5.77 19.38
N GLU A 122 -3.41 -4.82 20.31
CA GLU A 122 -4.56 -4.67 21.21
C GLU A 122 -5.81 -4.08 20.51
N ASP A 123 -5.88 -4.14 19.18
CA ASP A 123 -6.98 -3.60 18.38
C ASP A 123 -8.04 -4.67 18.10
N ALA A 124 -9.21 -4.50 18.70
CA ALA A 124 -10.33 -5.45 18.55
C ALA A 124 -10.75 -5.67 17.09
N ARG A 125 -10.58 -4.69 16.19
CA ARG A 125 -10.93 -4.87 14.77
C ARG A 125 -9.93 -5.78 14.07
N GLN A 126 -8.65 -5.66 14.39
CA GLN A 126 -7.59 -6.54 13.85
C GLN A 126 -7.75 -7.97 14.34
N GLN A 127 -8.04 -8.16 15.63
CA GLN A 127 -8.34 -9.49 16.17
C GLN A 127 -9.59 -10.11 15.53
N GLN A 128 -10.60 -9.29 15.21
CA GLN A 128 -11.78 -9.78 14.51
C GLN A 128 -11.49 -10.15 13.05
N VAL A 129 -10.65 -9.37 12.35
CA VAL A 129 -10.16 -9.71 11.00
C VAL A 129 -9.45 -11.07 11.04
N ALA A 130 -8.57 -11.28 12.00
CA ALA A 130 -7.85 -12.53 12.19
C ALA A 130 -8.82 -13.72 12.40
N ARG A 131 -9.72 -13.64 13.39
CA ARG A 131 -10.70 -14.71 13.67
C ARG A 131 -11.55 -15.05 12.45
N ARG A 132 -12.13 -14.04 11.77
CA ARG A 132 -12.97 -14.27 10.58
C ARG A 132 -12.18 -14.91 9.43
N CYS A 133 -10.97 -14.43 9.15
CA CYS A 133 -10.17 -15.00 8.07
C CYS A 133 -9.79 -16.45 8.38
N PHE A 134 -9.40 -16.74 9.62
CA PHE A 134 -9.02 -18.09 10.02
C PHE A 134 -10.20 -19.06 9.91
N GLU A 135 -11.40 -18.66 10.35
CA GLU A 135 -12.61 -19.47 10.18
C GLU A 135 -12.88 -19.83 8.71
N LEU A 136 -12.61 -18.91 7.77
CA LEU A 136 -12.79 -19.13 6.34
C LEU A 136 -11.70 -20.01 5.71
N THR A 137 -10.48 -20.01 6.26
CA THR A 137 -9.32 -20.62 5.61
C THR A 137 -8.79 -21.87 6.30
N ARG A 138 -9.12 -22.12 7.57
CA ARG A 138 -8.50 -23.18 8.40
C ARG A 138 -8.50 -24.57 7.75
N GLU A 139 -9.50 -24.90 6.95
CA GLU A 139 -9.65 -26.21 6.31
C GLU A 139 -8.76 -26.36 5.06
N ARG A 140 -8.30 -25.24 4.50
CA ARG A 140 -7.42 -25.19 3.32
C ARG A 140 -5.95 -24.99 3.71
N MET A 141 -5.70 -24.49 4.91
CA MET A 141 -4.36 -24.33 5.45
C MET A 141 -3.71 -25.69 5.66
N ASP A 142 -2.38 -25.73 5.56
CA ASP A 142 -1.66 -26.90 6.04
C ASP A 142 -1.94 -27.09 7.55
N ARG A 143 -1.97 -28.35 7.98
CA ARG A 143 -2.39 -28.72 9.33
C ARG A 143 -1.54 -28.04 10.41
N SER A 144 -0.22 -28.02 10.22
CA SER A 144 0.72 -27.40 11.17
C SER A 144 0.48 -25.90 11.32
N SER A 145 0.29 -25.18 10.23
CA SER A 145 -0.01 -23.75 10.20
C SER A 145 -1.37 -23.46 10.82
N ALA A 146 -2.37 -24.32 10.58
CA ALA A 146 -3.68 -24.17 11.19
C ALA A 146 -3.63 -24.35 12.71
N GLU A 147 -2.87 -25.33 13.21
CA GLU A 147 -2.65 -25.55 14.64
C GLU A 147 -1.96 -24.33 15.28
N VAL A 148 -0.87 -23.85 14.68
CA VAL A 148 -0.13 -22.67 15.15
C VAL A 148 -1.01 -21.41 15.18
N VAL A 149 -1.81 -21.16 14.14
CA VAL A 149 -2.69 -19.98 14.10
C VAL A 149 -3.84 -20.11 15.10
N ALA A 150 -4.38 -21.31 15.31
CA ALA A 150 -5.41 -21.55 16.32
C ALA A 150 -4.91 -21.21 17.73
N GLU A 151 -3.68 -21.59 18.08
CA GLU A 151 -3.05 -21.27 19.37
C GLU A 151 -2.87 -19.76 19.60
N MET A 152 -2.71 -18.97 18.53
CA MET A 152 -2.63 -17.51 18.65
C MET A 152 -3.99 -16.84 18.86
N LEU A 153 -5.08 -17.47 18.41
CA LEU A 153 -6.42 -16.88 18.35
C LEU A 153 -7.31 -17.24 19.56
N PHE A 154 -7.07 -18.38 20.21
CA PHE A 154 -7.94 -18.97 21.22
C PHE A 154 -7.16 -19.44 22.45
#